data_AF-A0A3B9GST0-F1
#
_entry.id   AF-A0A3B9GST0-F1
#
_cell.length_a   1.000
_cell.length_b   1.000
_cell.length_c   1.000
_cell.angle_alpha   90.00
_cell.angle_beta   90.00
_cell.angle_gamma   90.00
#
_symmetry.space_group_name_H-M   'P 1'
#
loop_
_entity.id
_entity.type
_entity.pdbx_description
1 polymer ?
#
loop_
_entity_poly.entity_id
_entity_poly.type
_entity_poly.pdbx_seq_one_letter_code
_entity_poly.pdbx_strand_id
1 'polypeptide(L)'
;MELKIEYLPVGSLVEYENNARKHGDEDVAAIVASIKEFGFDDPIGIWKNNIIVEGHGRLLAAKELGMETVPCIRLDHLTDEQRRAYALAHNRTAELSGWDFLVRDEELANIAEIDMSAFGFDLDDIEDEHQDIIEDSIPETAETRCNNGDIWKLGNHRLICGDSTDPAVVDRLMDGVKADMLFTSPPYSDMREYNGGKDLSVSNVSNFISAYRPYVDYQCVNLGIQRKNHEIVQYWDEYIAKAKECGYKFLAWNVWDKMECGSIGQQSAFFPIRHEWIFVFGTEFYEINLTQQKKSKPTRAKESTTRRQADGSLRKSTKGDQSHSLKQMESVLQITPVKVHDVDHPAPFPVNLPAEYIKAMTDEGDLVIEPFGGSGSTLIACEQLNRKCYMAELDPRYVSVIVQRWLNLTGRKDEIFCIRDGQRLTYDEVFGE
;
A
#
# COMPACT_ATOMS: atom_id res chain seq x y z
N MET A 1 23.35 13.60 32.89
CA MET A 1 24.08 14.88 32.76
C MET A 1 23.05 15.98 32.82
N GLU A 2 23.30 17.06 33.56
CA GLU A 2 22.34 18.16 33.68
C GLU A 2 22.64 19.20 32.58
N LEU A 3 21.71 19.33 31.63
CA LEU A 3 21.79 20.36 30.60
C LEU A 3 21.27 21.68 31.18
N LYS A 4 21.95 22.78 30.87
CA LYS A 4 21.56 24.13 31.28
C LYS A 4 21.26 24.97 30.05
N ILE A 5 20.18 25.72 30.12
CA ILE A 5 19.79 26.68 29.10
C ILE A 5 20.54 27.99 29.37
N GLU A 6 21.24 28.51 28.36
CA GLU A 6 21.86 29.83 28.36
C GLU A 6 21.33 30.66 27.18
N TYR A 7 21.07 31.95 27.40
CA TYR A 7 20.67 32.85 26.32
C TYR A 7 21.90 33.50 25.70
N LEU A 8 22.10 33.28 24.40
CA LEU A 8 23.24 33.81 23.67
C LEU A 8 22.80 34.78 22.57
N PRO A 9 23.60 35.82 22.26
CA PRO A 9 23.32 36.70 21.13
C PRO A 9 23.23 35.90 19.82
N VAL A 10 22.21 36.17 19.01
CA VAL A 10 22.01 35.48 17.71
C VAL A 10 23.26 35.56 16.83
N GLY A 11 23.91 36.73 16.78
CA GLY A 11 25.14 36.95 16.00
C GLY A 11 26.39 36.25 16.57
N SER A 12 26.32 35.64 17.75
CA SER A 12 27.43 34.91 18.36
C SER A 12 27.44 33.42 18.01
N LEU A 13 26.39 32.91 17.36
CA LEU A 13 26.28 31.52 16.94
C LEU A 13 26.96 31.30 15.59
N VAL A 14 27.66 30.17 15.48
CA VAL A 14 28.44 29.81 14.29
C VAL A 14 27.76 28.63 13.61
N GLU A 15 27.31 28.83 12.37
CA GLU A 15 26.71 27.76 11.58
C GLU A 15 27.71 26.65 11.27
N TYR A 16 27.28 25.40 11.33
CA TYR A 16 28.14 24.28 10.99
C TYR A 16 28.21 24.09 9.48
N GLU A 17 29.42 24.23 8.92
CA GLU A 17 29.68 24.20 7.47
C GLU A 17 29.15 22.93 6.77
N ASN A 18 29.10 21.80 7.48
CA ASN A 18 28.66 20.50 6.95
C ASN A 18 27.28 20.08 7.46
N ASN A 19 26.37 21.04 7.71
CA ASN A 19 25.00 20.71 8.07
C ASN A 19 24.29 20.00 6.89
N ALA A 20 23.89 18.75 7.11
CA ALA A 20 23.25 17.92 6.09
C ALA A 20 21.79 18.32 5.79
N ARG A 21 21.12 18.98 6.74
CA ARG A 21 19.71 19.38 6.61
C ARG A 21 19.60 20.84 6.19
N LYS A 22 19.01 21.09 5.03
CA LYS A 22 18.67 22.43 4.56
C LYS A 22 17.21 22.74 4.92
N HIS A 23 16.94 24.00 5.25
CA HIS A 23 15.59 24.49 5.53
C HIS A 23 15.17 25.39 4.36
N GLY A 24 14.04 25.07 3.73
CA GLY A 24 13.42 25.94 2.73
C GLY A 24 12.67 27.11 3.38
N ASP A 25 12.20 28.05 2.56
CA ASP A 25 11.47 29.23 3.05
C ASP A 25 10.17 28.84 3.81
N GLU A 26 9.47 27.78 3.35
CA GLU A 26 8.28 27.24 4.01
C GLU A 26 8.60 26.62 5.39
N ASP A 27 9.70 25.86 5.50
CA ASP A 27 10.14 25.27 6.77
C ASP A 27 10.44 26.36 7.81
N VAL A 28 11.11 27.44 7.38
CA VAL A 28 11.44 28.56 8.26
C VAL A 28 10.16 29.31 8.67
N ALA A 29 9.23 29.52 7.75
CA ALA A 29 7.96 30.18 8.04
C ALA A 29 7.14 29.43 9.11
N ALA A 30 7.08 28.10 9.06
CA ALA A 30 6.41 27.28 10.07
C ALA A 30 7.09 27.40 11.45
N ILE A 31 8.43 27.42 11.50
CA ILE A 31 9.17 27.62 12.75
C ILE A 31 8.96 29.05 13.28
N VAL A 32 8.91 30.06 12.41
CA VAL A 32 8.59 31.45 12.78
C VAL A 32 7.19 31.55 13.38
N ALA A 33 6.20 30.89 12.77
CA ALA A 33 4.84 30.84 13.31
C ALA A 33 4.83 30.17 14.69
N SER A 34 5.49 29.01 14.83
CA SER A 34 5.60 28.28 16.09
C SER A 34 6.22 29.13 17.21
N ILE A 35 7.32 29.83 16.94
CA ILE A 35 7.97 30.70 17.93
C ILE A 35 7.08 31.89 18.31
N LYS A 36 6.28 32.43 17.38
CA LYS A 36 5.34 33.53 17.70
C LYS A 36 4.19 33.08 18.59
N GLU A 37 3.67 31.87 18.35
CA GLU A 37 2.52 31.33 19.08
C GLU A 37 2.91 30.80 20.45
N PHE A 38 3.94 29.94 20.50
CA PHE A 38 4.28 29.17 21.71
C PHE A 38 5.49 29.75 22.44
N GLY A 39 6.34 30.52 21.76
CA GLY A 39 7.64 30.95 22.26
C GLY A 39 8.77 30.04 21.79
N PHE A 40 9.99 30.40 22.18
CA PHE A 40 11.20 29.66 21.78
C PHE A 40 11.49 28.55 22.78
N ASP A 41 10.65 27.52 22.78
CA ASP A 41 10.65 26.47 23.81
C ASP A 41 11.66 25.34 23.57
N ASP A 42 12.17 25.21 22.34
CA ASP A 42 13.21 24.26 21.99
C ASP A 42 14.56 24.99 21.82
N PRO A 43 15.54 24.83 22.74
CA PRO A 43 16.84 25.52 22.69
C PRO A 43 17.80 25.00 21.61
N ILE A 44 18.60 25.88 21.02
CA ILE A 44 19.61 25.50 20.01
C ILE A 44 20.76 24.73 20.67
N GLY A 45 21.03 23.52 20.20
CA GLY A 45 22.17 22.74 20.67
C GLY A 45 23.47 23.22 20.04
N ILE A 46 24.40 23.68 20.88
CA ILE A 46 25.70 24.23 20.46
C ILE A 46 26.86 23.44 21.06
N TRP A 47 27.99 23.46 20.36
CA TRP A 47 29.26 22.92 20.79
C TRP A 47 30.32 24.02 20.75
N LYS A 48 31.42 23.83 21.48
CA LYS A 48 32.64 24.65 21.52
C LYS A 48 32.71 25.76 20.46
N ASN A 49 32.95 26.99 20.93
CA ASN A 49 32.94 28.20 20.09
C ASN A 49 31.58 28.48 19.44
N ASN A 50 30.49 28.09 20.11
CA ASN A 50 29.10 28.33 19.69
C ASN A 50 28.76 27.74 18.30
N ILE A 51 29.42 26.65 17.91
CA ILE A 51 29.12 25.93 16.67
C ILE A 51 27.79 25.19 16.85
N ILE A 52 26.85 25.43 15.95
CA ILE A 52 25.53 24.81 16.01
C ILE A 52 25.63 23.33 15.66
N VAL A 53 24.96 22.49 16.45
CA VAL A 53 24.86 21.05 16.23
C VAL A 53 23.46 20.69 15.74
N GLU A 54 22.44 21.31 16.33
CA GLU A 54 21.02 21.17 16.00
C GLU A 54 20.31 22.53 16.13
N GLY A 55 19.14 22.70 15.52
CA GLY A 55 18.39 23.95 15.59
C GLY A 55 18.78 25.02 14.56
N HIS A 56 19.34 24.64 13.40
CA HIS A 56 19.68 25.57 12.32
C HIS A 56 18.45 26.34 11.81
N GLY A 57 17.32 25.66 11.57
CA GLY A 57 16.06 26.31 11.19
C GLY A 57 15.56 27.30 12.25
N ARG A 58 15.72 26.96 13.54
CA ARG A 58 15.39 27.85 14.67
C ARG A 58 16.27 29.11 14.70
N LEU A 59 17.55 29.01 14.34
CA LEU A 59 18.40 30.20 14.17
C LEU A 59 17.91 31.09 13.01
N LEU A 60 17.54 30.49 11.88
CA LEU A 60 17.01 31.25 10.73
C LEU A 60 15.72 31.97 11.12
N ALA A 61 14.80 31.29 11.80
CA ALA A 61 13.58 31.88 12.31
C ALA A 61 13.85 33.00 13.34
N ALA A 62 14.82 32.83 14.25
CA ALA A 62 15.22 33.87 15.20
C ALA A 62 15.74 35.14 14.51
N LYS A 63 16.53 34.96 13.45
CA LYS A 63 17.06 36.07 12.63
C LYS A 63 15.91 36.80 11.93
N GLU A 64 14.94 36.07 11.38
CA GLU A 64 13.76 36.65 10.72
C GLU A 64 12.86 37.41 11.71
N LEU A 65 12.72 36.89 12.93
CA LEU A 65 11.98 37.54 14.02
C LEU A 65 12.71 38.74 14.63
N GLY A 66 13.97 39.00 14.25
CA GLY A 66 14.78 40.09 14.81
C GLY A 66 15.14 39.90 16.29
N MET A 67 15.24 38.66 16.77
CA MET A 67 15.59 38.37 18.16
C MET A 67 17.05 38.75 18.46
N GLU A 68 17.29 39.40 19.61
CA GLU A 68 18.66 39.72 20.04
C GLU A 68 19.40 38.50 20.59
N THR A 69 18.69 37.68 21.38
CA THR A 69 19.23 36.47 22.03
C THR A 69 18.31 35.27 21.84
N VAL A 70 18.89 34.08 21.80
CA VAL A 70 18.18 32.79 21.69
C VAL A 70 18.61 31.83 22.79
N PRO A 71 17.71 30.95 23.26
CA PRO A 71 18.07 29.91 24.23
C PRO A 71 18.92 28.84 23.56
N CYS A 72 20.01 28.46 24.23
CA CYS A 72 20.99 27.48 23.77
C CYS A 72 21.30 26.46 24.87
N ILE A 73 21.65 25.24 24.47
CA ILE A 73 22.22 24.21 25.36
C ILE A 73 23.64 23.83 24.91
N ARG A 74 24.57 23.71 25.87
CA ARG A 74 25.96 23.29 25.57
C ARG A 74 26.13 21.78 25.56
N LEU A 75 26.59 21.28 24.42
CA LEU A 75 26.93 19.88 24.17
C LEU A 75 28.45 19.64 24.30
N ASP A 76 29.17 20.44 25.08
CA ASP A 76 30.64 20.42 25.22
C ASP A 76 31.22 19.09 25.75
N HIS A 77 30.37 18.23 26.31
CA HIS A 77 30.73 16.87 26.71
C HIS A 77 30.95 15.92 25.52
N LEU A 78 30.39 16.22 24.35
CA LEU A 78 30.56 15.41 23.15
C LEU A 78 31.97 15.60 22.59
N THR A 79 32.57 14.49 22.18
CA THR A 79 33.71 14.54 21.26
C THR A 79 33.26 15.08 19.90
N ASP A 80 34.21 15.52 19.08
CA ASP A 80 33.90 16.02 17.74
C ASP A 80 33.25 14.93 16.85
N GLU A 81 33.65 13.67 17.01
CA GLU A 81 32.99 12.54 16.36
C GLU A 81 31.55 12.35 16.84
N GLN A 82 31.34 12.34 18.17
CA GLN A 82 30.01 12.18 18.75
C GLN A 82 29.06 13.31 18.33
N ARG A 83 29.54 14.56 18.28
CA ARG A 83 28.75 15.71 17.83
C ARG A 83 28.29 15.55 16.37
N ARG A 84 29.18 15.11 15.47
CA ARG A 84 28.81 14.84 14.07
C ARG A 84 27.77 13.73 13.96
N ALA A 85 27.97 12.64 14.69
CA ALA A 85 27.01 11.53 14.72
C ALA A 85 25.65 12.00 15.28
N TYR A 86 25.66 12.80 16.34
CA TYR A 86 24.47 13.35 16.95
C TYR A 86 23.68 14.26 16.00
N ALA A 87 24.36 15.15 15.26
CA ALA A 87 23.69 16.01 14.28
C ALA A 87 22.95 15.21 13.18
N LEU A 88 23.49 14.07 12.76
CA LEU A 88 22.82 13.17 11.82
C LEU A 88 21.69 12.37 12.47
N ALA A 89 21.95 11.82 13.66
CA ALA A 89 20.98 11.00 14.39
C ALA A 89 19.74 11.81 14.80
N HIS A 90 19.91 13.07 15.23
CA HIS A 90 18.80 13.95 15.59
C HIS A 90 17.84 14.17 14.41
N ASN A 91 18.37 14.38 13.20
CA ASN A 91 17.54 14.51 12.01
C ASN A 91 16.87 13.17 11.63
N ARG A 92 17.62 12.08 11.70
CA ARG A 92 17.11 10.76 11.29
C ARG A 92 16.07 10.19 12.24
N THR A 93 16.22 10.38 13.54
CA THR A 93 15.29 9.84 14.55
C THR A 93 13.90 10.45 14.44
N ALA A 94 13.82 11.73 14.08
CA ALA A 94 12.55 12.38 13.73
C ALA A 94 11.91 11.75 12.47
N GLU A 95 12.69 11.43 11.44
CA GLU A 95 12.19 10.77 10.21
C GLU A 95 11.78 9.30 10.39
N LEU A 96 12.33 8.61 11.39
CA LEU A 96 12.03 7.20 11.66
C LEU A 96 10.70 7.01 12.38
N SER A 97 10.16 8.06 13.00
CA SER A 97 8.94 8.01 13.78
C SER A 97 7.76 8.39 12.88
N GLY A 98 6.73 7.55 12.86
CA GLY A 98 5.45 7.85 12.20
C GLY A 98 4.43 8.45 13.17
N TRP A 99 3.37 9.03 12.63
CA TRP A 99 2.21 9.46 13.40
C TRP A 99 1.24 8.29 13.60
N ASP A 100 0.62 8.21 14.77
CA ASP A 100 -0.68 7.56 14.91
C ASP A 100 -1.72 8.57 14.44
N PHE A 101 -2.20 8.41 13.22
CA PHE A 101 -3.04 9.40 12.55
C PHE A 101 -4.40 9.57 13.23
N LEU A 102 -4.96 8.49 13.82
CA LEU A 102 -6.21 8.59 14.58
C LEU A 102 -6.05 9.49 15.79
N VAL A 103 -4.97 9.30 16.54
CA VAL A 103 -4.67 10.11 17.73
C VAL A 103 -4.29 11.54 17.32
N ARG A 104 -3.49 11.71 16.26
CA ARG A 104 -3.12 13.04 15.72
C ARG A 104 -4.37 13.84 15.35
N ASP A 105 -5.31 13.24 14.63
CA ASP A 105 -6.49 13.93 14.09
C ASP A 105 -7.50 14.26 15.18
N GLU A 106 -7.68 13.38 16.16
CA GLU A 106 -8.47 13.67 17.35
C GLU A 106 -7.87 14.87 18.12
N GLU A 107 -6.54 14.91 18.30
CA GLU A 107 -5.87 16.03 18.94
C GLU A 107 -5.98 17.32 18.12
N LEU A 108 -5.80 17.28 16.80
CA LEU A 108 -5.98 18.43 15.91
C LEU A 108 -7.42 18.97 15.97
N ALA A 109 -8.42 18.09 15.94
CA ALA A 109 -9.83 18.48 16.05
C ALA A 109 -10.18 19.14 17.39
N ASN A 110 -9.44 18.80 18.44
CA ASN A 110 -9.60 19.40 19.77
C ASN A 110 -8.92 20.77 19.90
N ILE A 111 -8.11 21.20 18.93
CA ILE A 111 -7.46 22.53 18.90
C ILE A 111 -8.33 23.50 18.08
N ALA A 112 -9.16 24.29 18.78
CA ALA A 112 -10.13 25.17 18.11
C ALA A 112 -9.62 26.61 17.86
N GLU A 113 -8.68 27.11 18.68
CA GLU A 113 -8.30 28.54 18.67
C GLU A 113 -7.00 28.82 17.92
N ILE A 114 -6.16 27.81 17.69
CA ILE A 114 -4.84 27.97 17.09
C ILE A 114 -4.88 27.48 15.64
N ASP A 115 -4.39 28.30 14.72
CA ASP A 115 -4.28 27.93 13.31
C ASP A 115 -3.14 26.94 13.09
N MET A 116 -3.48 25.65 13.14
CA MET A 116 -2.50 24.57 12.99
C MET A 116 -1.88 24.50 11.58
N SER A 117 -2.53 25.07 10.57
CA SER A 117 -1.99 25.14 9.20
C SER A 117 -0.71 25.99 9.14
N ALA A 118 -0.61 27.00 10.00
CA ALA A 118 0.59 27.84 10.11
C ALA A 118 1.83 27.06 10.57
N PHE A 119 1.67 25.88 11.17
CA PHE A 119 2.77 24.98 11.57
C PHE A 119 2.98 23.81 10.61
N GLY A 120 2.28 23.80 9.47
CA GLY A 120 2.33 22.74 8.48
C GLY A 120 1.33 21.60 8.71
N PHE A 121 0.27 21.81 9.49
CA PHE A 121 -0.89 20.91 9.57
C PHE A 121 -2.06 21.51 8.78
N ASP A 122 -2.06 21.34 7.45
CA ASP A 122 -3.19 21.79 6.63
C ASP A 122 -4.44 20.97 6.99
N LEU A 123 -5.48 21.62 7.52
CA LEU A 123 -6.76 20.96 7.85
C LEU A 123 -7.48 20.45 6.59
N ASP A 124 -7.14 20.99 5.42
CA ASP A 124 -7.59 20.50 4.11
C ASP A 124 -6.84 19.23 3.65
N ASP A 125 -5.78 18.80 4.36
CA ASP A 125 -5.20 17.45 4.20
C ASP A 125 -6.04 16.38 4.94
N ILE A 126 -7.11 16.76 5.67
CA ILE A 126 -8.07 15.83 6.32
C ILE A 126 -9.15 15.35 5.33
N GLU A 127 -8.88 15.37 4.02
CA GLU A 127 -9.71 14.70 3.02
C GLU A 127 -8.97 13.46 2.48
N ASP A 128 -9.38 12.28 2.96
CA ASP A 128 -8.89 10.95 2.58
C ASP A 128 -7.35 10.83 2.58
N GLU A 129 -6.72 10.97 3.74
CA GLU A 129 -5.37 10.41 3.94
C GLU A 129 -5.47 8.89 3.78
N HIS A 130 -5.26 8.42 2.54
CA HIS A 130 -5.18 7.02 2.17
C HIS A 130 -4.36 6.24 3.21
N GLN A 131 -4.98 5.26 3.88
CA GLN A 131 -4.24 4.28 4.68
C GLN A 131 -3.11 3.71 3.81
N ASP A 132 -1.88 3.95 4.24
CA ASP A 132 -0.72 3.35 3.62
C ASP A 132 -0.87 1.84 3.75
N ILE A 133 -1.04 1.13 2.63
CA ILE A 133 -1.21 -0.32 2.64
C ILE A 133 0.00 -0.95 3.33
N ILE A 134 -0.26 -1.57 4.47
CA ILE A 134 0.73 -2.26 5.27
C ILE A 134 0.81 -3.69 4.75
N GLU A 135 2.02 -4.08 4.33
CA GLU A 135 2.31 -5.50 4.09
C GLU A 135 2.42 -6.20 5.45
N ASP A 136 1.59 -7.21 5.68
CA ASP A 136 1.52 -7.99 6.90
C ASP A 136 2.21 -9.36 6.76
N SER A 137 2.49 -10.01 7.90
CA SER A 137 3.06 -11.35 7.93
C SER A 137 1.99 -12.41 7.64
N ILE A 138 2.27 -13.32 6.71
CA ILE A 138 1.40 -14.46 6.41
C ILE A 138 1.63 -15.55 7.45
N PRO A 139 0.58 -16.04 8.16
CA PRO A 139 0.70 -17.16 9.08
C PRO A 139 1.20 -18.44 8.39
N GLU A 140 1.95 -19.27 9.10
CA GLU A 140 2.35 -20.59 8.63
C GLU A 140 1.12 -21.51 8.44
N THR A 141 1.20 -22.39 7.44
CA THR A 141 0.18 -23.41 7.22
C THR A 141 0.24 -24.49 8.29
N ALA A 142 -0.85 -24.69 9.03
CA ALA A 142 -0.99 -25.74 10.05
C ALA A 142 -2.06 -26.78 9.68
N GLU A 143 -2.30 -27.77 10.55
CA GLU A 143 -3.49 -28.64 10.44
C GLU A 143 -4.76 -27.78 10.47
N THR A 144 -5.68 -28.07 9.56
CA THR A 144 -6.90 -27.28 9.38
C THR A 144 -8.10 -27.98 9.97
N ARG A 145 -9.00 -27.20 10.58
CA ARG A 145 -10.33 -27.62 11.01
C ARG A 145 -11.45 -27.05 10.11
N CYS A 146 -11.06 -26.36 9.03
CA CYS A 146 -11.97 -25.92 7.98
C CYS A 146 -12.33 -27.10 7.07
N ASN A 147 -13.55 -27.09 6.55
CA ASN A 147 -14.08 -28.11 5.64
C ASN A 147 -14.54 -27.48 4.33
N ASN A 148 -14.48 -28.26 3.25
CA ASN A 148 -15.10 -27.87 1.98
C ASN A 148 -16.60 -27.59 2.19
N GLY A 149 -17.07 -26.47 1.68
CA GLY A 149 -18.43 -25.96 1.85
C GLY A 149 -18.64 -25.04 3.05
N ASP A 150 -17.65 -24.88 3.95
CA ASP A 150 -17.72 -23.89 5.03
C ASP A 150 -17.79 -22.48 4.46
N ILE A 151 -18.63 -21.63 5.05
CA ILE A 151 -18.68 -20.19 4.77
C ILE A 151 -18.29 -19.42 6.02
N TRP A 152 -17.18 -18.72 5.97
CA TRP A 152 -16.67 -17.87 7.02
C TRP A 152 -17.12 -16.43 6.84
N LYS A 153 -17.58 -15.82 7.93
CA LYS A 153 -17.70 -14.38 8.07
C LYS A 153 -16.49 -13.87 8.83
N LEU A 154 -15.83 -12.85 8.29
CA LEU A 154 -14.69 -12.15 8.89
C LEU A 154 -15.02 -10.66 8.83
N GLY A 155 -15.62 -10.11 9.90
CA GLY A 155 -16.18 -8.75 9.87
C GLY A 155 -17.13 -8.55 8.69
N ASN A 156 -16.79 -7.63 7.78
CA ASN A 156 -17.60 -7.36 6.57
C ASN A 156 -17.32 -8.32 5.40
N HIS A 157 -16.31 -9.18 5.49
CA HIS A 157 -15.93 -10.13 4.44
C HIS A 157 -16.70 -11.46 4.52
N ARG A 158 -16.65 -12.23 3.43
CA ARG A 158 -17.19 -13.58 3.32
C ARG A 158 -16.17 -14.47 2.61
N LEU A 159 -15.87 -15.63 3.16
CA LEU A 159 -14.90 -16.58 2.60
C LEU A 159 -15.55 -17.96 2.50
N ILE A 160 -15.59 -18.56 1.31
CA ILE A 160 -16.03 -19.94 1.14
C ILE A 160 -14.83 -20.87 0.95
N CYS A 161 -14.84 -22.01 1.62
CA CYS A 161 -13.96 -23.12 1.25
C CYS A 161 -14.60 -23.89 0.10
N GLY A 162 -14.07 -23.79 -1.12
CA GLY A 162 -14.70 -24.39 -2.28
C GLY A 162 -14.06 -24.10 -3.63
N ASP A 163 -14.59 -24.72 -4.67
CA ASP A 163 -14.11 -24.62 -6.04
C ASP A 163 -14.71 -23.40 -6.76
N SER A 164 -13.88 -22.40 -7.08
CA SER A 164 -14.29 -21.21 -7.82
C SER A 164 -14.69 -21.44 -9.28
N THR A 165 -14.49 -22.63 -9.82
CA THR A 165 -14.97 -23.01 -11.15
C THR A 165 -16.37 -23.59 -11.14
N ASP A 166 -16.90 -23.95 -9.96
CA ASP A 166 -18.26 -24.49 -9.77
C ASP A 166 -19.27 -23.36 -9.52
N PRO A 167 -20.23 -23.11 -10.43
CA PRO A 167 -21.26 -22.09 -10.23
C PRO A 167 -22.06 -22.25 -8.94
N ALA A 168 -22.29 -23.48 -8.46
CA ALA A 168 -23.04 -23.69 -7.21
C ALA A 168 -22.27 -23.21 -5.97
N VAL A 169 -20.94 -23.30 -6.00
CA VAL A 169 -20.08 -22.73 -4.95
C VAL A 169 -20.11 -21.21 -5.03
N VAL A 170 -20.00 -20.65 -6.23
CA VAL A 170 -20.06 -19.21 -6.47
C VAL A 170 -21.40 -18.62 -6.03
N ASP A 171 -22.53 -19.24 -6.39
CA ASP A 171 -23.87 -18.79 -5.99
C ASP A 171 -24.01 -18.73 -4.46
N ARG A 172 -23.44 -19.72 -3.75
CA ARG A 172 -23.43 -19.75 -2.27
C ARG A 172 -22.52 -18.70 -1.64
N LEU A 173 -21.39 -18.39 -2.28
CA LEU A 173 -20.51 -17.31 -1.84
C LEU A 173 -21.21 -15.95 -2.03
N MET A 174 -21.77 -15.73 -3.22
CA MET A 174 -22.31 -14.44 -3.62
C MET A 174 -23.68 -14.15 -3.01
N ASP A 175 -24.48 -15.18 -2.70
CA ASP A 175 -25.76 -15.04 -1.99
C ASP A 175 -26.71 -13.99 -2.62
N GLY A 176 -26.69 -13.95 -3.97
CA GLY A 176 -27.47 -13.00 -4.76
C GLY A 176 -26.90 -11.57 -4.85
N VAL A 177 -25.78 -11.28 -4.19
CA VAL A 177 -25.13 -9.97 -4.20
C VAL A 177 -24.20 -9.84 -5.40
N LYS A 178 -24.25 -8.68 -6.08
CA LYS A 178 -23.28 -8.31 -7.12
C LYS A 178 -22.12 -7.52 -6.54
N ALA A 179 -20.94 -7.70 -7.11
CA ALA A 179 -19.72 -7.00 -6.75
C ALA A 179 -19.36 -5.93 -7.78
N ASP A 180 -18.61 -4.94 -7.32
CA ASP A 180 -18.15 -3.80 -8.11
C ASP A 180 -16.93 -4.16 -8.95
N MET A 181 -16.06 -5.03 -8.42
CA MET A 181 -14.95 -5.60 -9.18
C MET A 181 -14.54 -6.99 -8.70
N LEU A 182 -13.80 -7.69 -9.55
CA LEU A 182 -13.07 -8.91 -9.23
C LEU A 182 -11.58 -8.65 -9.45
N PHE A 183 -10.75 -8.91 -8.46
CA PHE A 183 -9.30 -8.95 -8.63
C PHE A 183 -8.82 -10.37 -8.34
N THR A 184 -7.91 -10.91 -9.15
CA THR A 184 -7.42 -12.27 -8.91
C THR A 184 -6.08 -12.59 -9.56
N SER A 185 -5.42 -13.63 -9.04
CA SER A 185 -4.26 -14.28 -9.66
C SER A 185 -4.48 -15.80 -9.66
N PRO A 186 -5.06 -16.37 -10.73
CA PRO A 186 -5.37 -17.79 -10.79
C PRO A 186 -4.10 -18.66 -10.71
N PRO A 187 -4.22 -19.92 -10.25
CA PRO A 187 -3.09 -20.84 -10.24
C PRO A 187 -2.53 -21.04 -11.65
N TYR A 188 -1.22 -20.85 -11.78
CA TYR A 188 -0.48 -21.12 -13.01
C TYR A 188 -0.45 -22.64 -13.25
N SER A 189 -1.20 -23.08 -14.26
CA SER A 189 -1.34 -24.47 -14.72
C SER A 189 -0.07 -25.33 -14.61
N ASP A 190 -0.26 -26.62 -14.25
CA ASP A 190 0.65 -27.78 -14.32
C ASP A 190 2.06 -27.67 -13.68
N MET A 191 2.46 -26.51 -13.14
CA MET A 191 3.82 -26.29 -12.62
C MET A 191 3.92 -26.41 -11.08
N ARG A 192 2.80 -26.60 -10.39
CA ARG A 192 2.74 -26.72 -8.93
C ARG A 192 1.76 -27.83 -8.53
N GLU A 193 2.24 -28.74 -7.69
CA GLU A 193 1.37 -29.68 -6.98
C GLU A 193 0.62 -28.88 -5.90
N TYR A 194 -0.55 -28.36 -6.24
CA TYR A 194 -1.52 -27.96 -5.23
C TYR A 194 -2.22 -29.24 -4.72
N ASN A 195 -2.41 -29.34 -3.41
CA ASN A 195 -3.05 -30.50 -2.82
C ASN A 195 -4.48 -30.66 -3.36
N GLY A 196 -4.85 -31.89 -3.76
CA GLY A 196 -6.24 -32.23 -4.05
C GLY A 196 -6.53 -32.92 -5.38
N GLY A 197 -5.54 -33.20 -6.23
CA GLY A 197 -5.73 -33.99 -7.46
C GLY A 197 -6.71 -33.39 -8.46
N LYS A 198 -6.92 -32.07 -8.39
CA LYS A 198 -7.83 -31.33 -9.28
C LYS A 198 -7.14 -30.93 -10.57
N ASP A 199 -7.95 -30.83 -11.63
CA ASP A 199 -7.51 -30.36 -12.95
C ASP A 199 -7.23 -28.86 -12.90
N LEU A 200 -5.95 -28.49 -12.88
CA LEU A 200 -5.49 -27.10 -12.91
C LEU A 200 -5.12 -26.66 -14.33
N SER A 201 -5.60 -27.37 -15.36
CA SER A 201 -5.47 -26.91 -16.73
C SER A 201 -6.11 -25.54 -16.89
N VAL A 202 -5.54 -24.74 -17.79
CA VAL A 202 -5.99 -23.38 -18.10
C VAL A 202 -7.47 -23.38 -18.53
N SER A 203 -7.84 -24.36 -19.34
CA SER A 203 -9.22 -24.62 -19.77
C SER A 203 -10.17 -24.81 -18.59
N ASN A 204 -9.77 -25.57 -17.56
CA ASN A 204 -10.61 -25.74 -16.38
C ASN A 204 -10.63 -24.48 -15.51
N VAL A 205 -9.45 -23.95 -15.16
CA VAL A 205 -9.33 -22.81 -14.23
C VAL A 205 -10.07 -21.59 -14.76
N SER A 206 -9.96 -21.28 -16.06
CA SER A 206 -10.64 -20.15 -16.69
C SER A 206 -12.18 -20.20 -16.62
N ASN A 207 -12.79 -21.34 -16.27
CA ASN A 207 -14.23 -21.43 -16.05
C ASN A 207 -14.74 -20.57 -14.88
N PHE A 208 -13.85 -20.12 -13.97
CA PHE A 208 -14.22 -19.11 -12.97
C PHE A 208 -14.80 -17.85 -13.63
N ILE A 209 -14.30 -17.45 -14.81
CA ILE A 209 -14.79 -16.27 -15.54
C ILE A 209 -16.30 -16.41 -15.81
N SER A 210 -16.72 -17.58 -16.31
CA SER A 210 -18.14 -17.87 -16.56
C SER A 210 -18.95 -18.02 -15.27
N ALA A 211 -18.37 -18.62 -14.22
CA ALA A 211 -19.06 -18.83 -12.95
C ALA A 211 -19.37 -17.50 -12.23
N TYR A 212 -18.43 -16.56 -12.23
CA TYR A 212 -18.59 -15.25 -11.61
C TYR A 212 -19.26 -14.19 -12.49
N ARG A 213 -19.40 -14.43 -13.81
CA ARG A 213 -19.99 -13.47 -14.76
C ARG A 213 -21.36 -12.90 -14.33
N PRO A 214 -22.29 -13.66 -13.73
CA PRO A 214 -23.58 -13.11 -13.28
C PRO A 214 -23.45 -12.05 -12.16
N TYR A 215 -22.32 -12.05 -11.45
CA TYR A 215 -22.11 -11.31 -10.21
C TYR A 215 -21.18 -10.12 -10.32
N VAL A 216 -20.44 -9.99 -11.41
CA VAL A 216 -19.48 -8.90 -11.59
C VAL A 216 -19.40 -8.48 -13.05
N ASP A 217 -19.21 -7.19 -13.30
CA ASP A 217 -19.10 -6.64 -14.65
C ASP A 217 -17.67 -6.23 -15.03
N TYR A 218 -16.73 -6.22 -14.07
CA TYR A 218 -15.32 -5.84 -14.24
C TYR A 218 -14.36 -6.82 -13.54
N GLN A 219 -13.29 -7.22 -14.23
CA GLN A 219 -12.31 -8.19 -13.70
C GLN A 219 -10.87 -7.76 -14.00
N CYS A 220 -10.00 -7.81 -12.99
CA CYS A 220 -8.56 -7.67 -13.10
C CYS A 220 -7.91 -9.03 -12.83
N VAL A 221 -7.19 -9.59 -13.82
CA VAL A 221 -6.60 -10.93 -13.75
C VAL A 221 -5.09 -10.83 -13.91
N ASN A 222 -4.34 -11.13 -12.85
CA ASN A 222 -2.88 -11.21 -12.87
C ASN A 222 -2.40 -12.56 -13.43
N LEU A 223 -1.62 -12.50 -14.51
CA LEU A 223 -1.07 -13.65 -15.23
C LEU A 223 0.44 -13.49 -15.45
N GLY A 224 1.24 -14.33 -14.81
CA GLY A 224 2.68 -14.42 -15.00
C GLY A 224 3.10 -15.16 -16.28
N ILE A 225 4.35 -14.96 -16.71
CA ILE A 225 4.88 -15.61 -17.92
C ILE A 225 5.29 -17.05 -17.62
N GLN A 226 4.72 -18.00 -18.38
CA GLN A 226 5.10 -19.41 -18.32
C GLN A 226 6.04 -19.81 -19.46
N ARG A 227 6.90 -20.80 -19.19
CA ARG A 227 7.78 -21.40 -20.20
C ARG A 227 7.75 -22.91 -20.12
N LYS A 228 7.77 -23.56 -21.29
CA LYS A 228 7.92 -25.02 -21.44
C LYS A 228 8.91 -25.26 -22.56
N ASN A 229 9.92 -26.11 -22.32
CA ASN A 229 10.95 -26.43 -23.32
C ASN A 229 11.62 -25.18 -23.96
N HIS A 230 11.94 -24.17 -23.15
CA HIS A 230 12.51 -22.86 -23.57
C HIS A 230 11.60 -21.97 -24.46
N GLU A 231 10.35 -22.36 -24.68
CA GLU A 231 9.36 -21.55 -25.38
C GLU A 231 8.42 -20.85 -24.39
N ILE A 232 7.96 -19.65 -24.73
CA ILE A 232 6.92 -18.94 -23.97
C ILE A 232 5.58 -19.60 -24.25
N VAL A 233 4.88 -20.01 -23.20
CA VAL A 233 3.52 -20.57 -23.32
C VAL A 233 2.52 -19.42 -23.21
N GLN A 234 1.75 -19.19 -24.27
CA GLN A 234 0.78 -18.09 -24.37
C GLN A 234 -0.58 -18.47 -23.80
N TYR A 235 -0.60 -19.01 -22.58
CA TYR A 235 -1.83 -19.56 -21.98
C TYR A 235 -2.88 -18.49 -21.64
N TRP A 236 -2.48 -17.24 -21.53
CA TRP A 236 -3.37 -16.10 -21.33
C TRP A 236 -4.33 -15.86 -22.51
N ASP A 237 -4.04 -16.38 -23.70
CA ASP A 237 -4.94 -16.30 -24.86
C ASP A 237 -6.27 -17.03 -24.57
N GLU A 238 -6.23 -18.12 -23.82
CA GLU A 238 -7.42 -18.86 -23.38
C GLU A 238 -8.26 -18.01 -22.40
N TYR A 239 -7.63 -17.30 -21.47
CA TYR A 239 -8.34 -16.38 -20.56
C TYR A 239 -9.01 -15.23 -21.34
N ILE A 240 -8.29 -14.65 -22.32
CA ILE A 240 -8.85 -13.59 -23.17
C ILE A 240 -10.03 -14.13 -24.00
N ALA A 241 -9.90 -15.32 -24.59
CA ALA A 241 -10.96 -15.95 -25.36
C ALA A 241 -12.19 -16.23 -24.50
N LYS A 242 -12.00 -16.86 -23.34
CA LYS A 242 -13.06 -17.17 -22.38
C LYS A 242 -13.78 -15.91 -21.87
N ALA A 243 -13.04 -14.84 -21.57
CA ALA A 243 -13.62 -13.56 -21.18
C ALA A 243 -14.52 -12.98 -22.28
N LYS A 244 -14.06 -13.02 -23.55
CA LYS A 244 -14.86 -12.57 -24.70
C LYS A 244 -16.11 -13.42 -24.93
N GLU A 245 -16.01 -14.74 -24.76
CA GLU A 245 -17.16 -15.64 -24.82
C GLU A 245 -18.21 -15.31 -23.75
N CYS A 246 -17.77 -14.87 -22.56
CA CYS A 246 -18.63 -14.42 -21.48
C CYS A 246 -19.17 -12.98 -21.66
N GLY A 247 -18.90 -12.34 -22.80
CA GLY A 247 -19.38 -11.00 -23.13
C GLY A 247 -18.54 -9.86 -22.57
N TYR A 248 -17.32 -10.12 -22.08
CA TYR A 248 -16.40 -9.07 -21.70
C TYR A 248 -15.62 -8.52 -22.89
N LYS A 249 -15.31 -7.22 -22.82
CA LYS A 249 -14.31 -6.53 -23.63
C LYS A 249 -12.97 -6.60 -22.89
N PHE A 250 -11.87 -6.61 -23.64
CA PHE A 250 -10.52 -6.47 -23.09
C PHE A 250 -10.18 -4.98 -23.03
N LEU A 251 -10.29 -4.39 -21.84
CA LEU A 251 -10.26 -2.94 -21.63
C LEU A 251 -8.84 -2.40 -21.43
N ALA A 252 -7.99 -3.15 -20.71
CA ALA A 252 -6.60 -2.74 -20.49
C ALA A 252 -5.66 -3.93 -20.38
N TRP A 253 -4.43 -3.71 -20.85
CA TRP A 253 -3.29 -4.59 -20.66
C TRP A 253 -2.27 -3.86 -19.81
N ASN A 254 -2.28 -4.15 -18.52
CA ASN A 254 -1.35 -3.57 -17.56
C ASN A 254 -0.20 -4.54 -17.25
N VAL A 255 0.86 -4.02 -16.64
CA VAL A 255 2.07 -4.75 -16.28
C VAL A 255 2.37 -4.51 -14.81
N TRP A 256 2.55 -5.59 -14.05
CA TRP A 256 3.20 -5.51 -12.75
C TRP A 256 4.70 -5.71 -12.92
N ASP A 257 5.46 -4.64 -12.72
CA ASP A 257 6.92 -4.65 -12.65
C ASP A 257 7.35 -4.97 -11.21
N LYS A 258 7.92 -6.17 -11.02
CA LYS A 258 8.38 -6.66 -9.71
C LYS A 258 9.64 -5.98 -9.20
N MET A 259 10.23 -5.06 -9.96
CA MET A 259 11.46 -4.33 -9.64
C MET A 259 12.75 -5.18 -9.59
N GLU A 260 12.62 -6.49 -9.42
CA GLU A 260 13.71 -7.46 -9.37
C GLU A 260 13.41 -8.70 -10.22
N CYS A 261 14.46 -9.34 -10.74
CA CYS A 261 14.34 -10.49 -11.64
C CYS A 261 14.51 -11.85 -10.93
N GLY A 262 14.51 -11.91 -9.60
CA GLY A 262 14.86 -13.12 -8.83
C GLY A 262 16.31 -13.59 -9.07
N SER A 263 16.67 -14.76 -8.53
CA SER A 263 18.04 -15.32 -8.69
C SER A 263 18.31 -15.76 -10.12
N ILE A 264 19.39 -15.25 -10.71
CA ILE A 264 19.85 -15.52 -12.08
C ILE A 264 20.35 -16.97 -12.23
N GLY A 265 20.79 -17.61 -11.14
CA GLY A 265 21.44 -18.93 -11.15
C GLY A 265 20.53 -20.13 -11.43
N GLN A 266 19.20 -19.95 -11.47
CA GLN A 266 18.21 -21.01 -11.68
C GLN A 266 17.30 -20.79 -12.90
N GLN A 267 17.63 -19.83 -13.78
CA GLN A 267 16.69 -19.44 -14.83
C GLN A 267 16.95 -20.18 -16.15
N SER A 268 15.94 -20.91 -16.64
CA SER A 268 15.89 -21.46 -18.01
C SER A 268 15.51 -20.41 -19.07
N ALA A 269 15.48 -19.15 -18.63
CA ALA A 269 15.02 -17.97 -19.33
C ALA A 269 16.05 -17.46 -20.35
N PHE A 270 15.61 -17.09 -21.55
CA PHE A 270 16.49 -16.36 -22.48
C PHE A 270 16.81 -14.94 -21.95
N PHE A 271 15.81 -14.25 -21.41
CA PHE A 271 15.96 -13.04 -20.59
C PHE A 271 15.23 -13.21 -19.25
N PRO A 272 15.81 -12.73 -18.14
CA PRO A 272 15.16 -12.78 -16.83
C PRO A 272 13.78 -12.13 -16.85
N ILE A 273 12.80 -12.81 -16.27
CA ILE A 273 11.42 -12.30 -16.19
C ILE A 273 11.29 -11.44 -14.93
N ARG A 274 11.01 -10.16 -15.14
CA ARG A 274 10.79 -9.17 -14.07
C ARG A 274 9.32 -8.82 -13.87
N HIS A 275 8.45 -9.21 -14.79
CA HIS A 275 7.09 -8.70 -14.82
C HIS A 275 6.04 -9.79 -15.01
N GLU A 276 4.83 -9.44 -14.62
CA GLU A 276 3.59 -10.18 -14.86
C GLU A 276 2.58 -9.23 -15.53
N TRP A 277 1.54 -9.79 -16.12
CA TRP A 277 0.52 -8.98 -16.78
C TRP A 277 -0.74 -8.93 -15.94
N ILE A 278 -1.42 -7.78 -15.95
CA ILE A 278 -2.72 -7.63 -15.33
C ILE A 278 -3.70 -7.24 -16.43
N PHE A 279 -4.55 -8.20 -16.77
CA PHE A 279 -5.55 -8.03 -17.81
C PHE A 279 -6.83 -7.52 -17.20
N VAL A 280 -7.36 -6.42 -17.74
CA VAL A 280 -8.61 -5.82 -17.29
C VAL A 280 -9.69 -6.12 -18.31
N PHE A 281 -10.72 -6.82 -17.87
CA PHE A 281 -11.91 -7.15 -18.63
C PHE A 281 -13.10 -6.39 -18.09
N GLY A 282 -14.03 -5.99 -18.96
CA GLY A 282 -15.29 -5.40 -18.53
C GLY A 282 -16.36 -5.40 -19.60
N THR A 283 -17.62 -5.33 -19.21
CA THR A 283 -18.77 -5.37 -20.15
C THR A 283 -18.85 -4.12 -21.03
N GLU A 284 -18.43 -3.00 -20.47
CA GLU A 284 -18.35 -1.69 -21.11
C GLU A 284 -17.14 -0.90 -20.67
N PHE A 285 -16.94 0.27 -21.25
CA PHE A 285 -15.90 1.18 -20.79
C PHE A 285 -16.22 1.62 -19.36
N TYR A 286 -15.19 1.71 -18.51
CA TYR A 286 -15.33 2.14 -17.13
C TYR A 286 -14.32 3.25 -16.87
N GLU A 287 -14.80 4.38 -16.40
CA GLU A 287 -13.96 5.51 -16.03
C GLU A 287 -13.42 5.28 -14.62
N ILE A 288 -12.15 4.87 -14.54
CA ILE A 288 -11.48 4.62 -13.26
C ILE A 288 -11.02 5.94 -12.62
N ASN A 289 -10.87 5.91 -11.29
CA ASN A 289 -10.14 6.95 -10.58
C ASN A 289 -8.65 6.85 -10.91
N LEU A 290 -8.22 7.64 -11.90
CA LEU A 290 -6.83 7.69 -12.37
C LEU A 290 -5.89 8.42 -11.41
N THR A 291 -6.41 9.04 -10.37
CA THR A 291 -5.66 9.99 -9.55
C THR A 291 -5.72 9.60 -8.08
N GLN A 292 -4.59 9.16 -7.55
CA GLN A 292 -4.38 8.97 -6.10
C GLN A 292 -3.57 10.15 -5.58
N GLN A 293 -3.70 10.58 -4.33
CA GLN A 293 -2.80 11.63 -3.84
C GLN A 293 -1.32 11.16 -3.77
N LYS A 294 -0.35 12.04 -4.08
CA LYS A 294 1.10 11.73 -4.00
C LYS A 294 1.57 11.83 -2.55
N LYS A 295 2.38 10.85 -2.11
CA LYS A 295 3.08 10.84 -0.80
C LYS A 295 3.97 12.06 -0.52
N SER A 296 4.36 12.81 -1.55
CA SER A 296 5.07 14.08 -1.40
C SER A 296 4.91 14.95 -2.64
N LYS A 297 4.81 16.27 -2.43
CA LYS A 297 4.90 17.26 -3.51
C LYS A 297 6.28 17.13 -4.17
N PRO A 298 6.38 16.91 -5.50
CA PRO A 298 7.67 16.90 -6.16
C PRO A 298 8.30 18.29 -6.07
N THR A 299 9.48 18.40 -5.46
CA THR A 299 10.37 19.59 -5.49
C THR A 299 11.06 19.70 -6.85
N ARG A 300 10.29 19.84 -7.94
CA ARG A 300 10.85 20.02 -9.28
C ARG A 300 10.53 21.39 -9.83
N ALA A 301 11.57 22.15 -10.18
CA ALA A 301 11.47 23.43 -10.86
C ALA A 301 10.62 23.31 -12.14
N LYS A 302 9.90 24.39 -12.48
CA LYS A 302 9.07 24.53 -13.69
C LYS A 302 9.90 24.26 -14.95
N GLU A 303 9.97 23.01 -15.39
CA GLU A 303 10.56 22.64 -16.68
C GLU A 303 9.50 22.62 -17.77
N SER A 304 9.72 23.41 -18.83
CA SER A 304 8.88 23.37 -20.03
C SER A 304 9.21 22.12 -20.84
N THR A 305 8.21 21.29 -21.13
CA THR A 305 8.36 20.15 -22.05
C THR A 305 7.66 20.45 -23.36
N THR A 306 8.24 19.99 -24.46
CA THR A 306 7.66 20.14 -25.80
C THR A 306 7.06 18.81 -26.20
N ARG A 307 5.73 18.74 -26.37
CA ARG A 307 5.04 17.51 -26.81
C ARG A 307 4.70 17.61 -28.29
N ARG A 308 4.97 16.53 -29.02
CA ARG A 308 4.61 16.37 -30.43
C ARG A 308 3.15 15.91 -30.53
N GLN A 309 2.37 16.59 -31.35
CA GLN A 309 0.95 16.31 -31.56
C GLN A 309 0.77 15.22 -32.63
N ALA A 310 -0.45 14.69 -32.74
CA ALA A 310 -0.81 13.68 -33.74
C ALA A 310 -0.59 14.17 -35.20
N ASP A 311 -0.64 15.48 -35.43
CA ASP A 311 -0.34 16.13 -36.71
C ASP A 311 1.16 16.42 -36.94
N GLY A 312 2.02 16.04 -35.99
CA GLY A 312 3.46 16.24 -36.04
C GLY A 312 3.96 17.61 -35.56
N SER A 313 3.06 18.55 -35.23
CA SER A 313 3.41 19.87 -34.67
C SER A 313 3.95 19.77 -33.25
N LEU A 314 4.74 20.76 -32.82
CA LEU A 314 5.31 20.84 -31.48
C LEU A 314 4.57 21.89 -30.66
N ARG A 315 3.94 21.47 -29.55
CA ARG A 315 3.30 22.37 -28.59
C ARG A 315 4.15 22.46 -27.33
N LYS A 316 4.53 23.68 -26.94
CA LYS A 316 5.11 23.95 -25.62
C LYS A 316 4.02 23.83 -24.58
N SER A 317 4.23 22.94 -23.61
CA SER A 317 3.35 22.80 -22.44
C SER A 317 4.10 23.28 -21.22
N THR A 318 3.53 24.26 -20.53
CA THR A 318 3.97 24.66 -19.19
C THR A 318 3.16 23.80 -18.21
N LYS A 319 3.82 22.92 -17.44
CA LYS A 319 3.13 22.20 -16.37
C LYS A 319 2.71 23.21 -15.29
N GLY A 320 1.42 23.29 -14.98
CA GLY A 320 0.89 24.05 -13.85
C GLY A 320 0.93 23.23 -12.55
N ASP A 321 0.82 23.92 -11.40
CA ASP A 321 0.95 23.36 -10.04
C ASP A 321 -0.06 22.25 -9.71
N GLN A 322 -1.21 22.19 -10.39
CA GLN A 322 -2.26 21.21 -10.09
C GLN A 322 -1.90 19.75 -10.44
N SER A 323 -0.80 19.49 -11.17
CA SER A 323 -0.36 18.11 -11.51
C SER A 323 0.50 17.43 -10.44
N HIS A 324 0.70 18.10 -9.29
CA HIS A 324 1.68 17.70 -8.28
C HIS A 324 1.07 16.98 -7.07
N SER A 325 -0.22 17.16 -6.78
CA SER A 325 -0.92 16.47 -5.67
C SER A 325 -1.37 15.06 -6.02
N LEU A 326 -1.51 14.72 -7.30
CA LEU A 326 -2.07 13.42 -7.73
C LEU A 326 -1.03 12.54 -8.45
N LYS A 327 -0.82 11.31 -7.99
CA LYS A 327 -0.18 10.17 -8.65
C LYS A 327 -1.17 9.62 -9.68
N GLN A 328 -0.73 9.55 -10.92
CA GLN A 328 -1.51 8.90 -11.96
C GLN A 328 -1.35 7.38 -11.82
N MET A 329 -2.45 6.63 -11.85
CA MET A 329 -2.36 5.18 -12.07
C MET A 329 -1.87 4.95 -13.50
N GLU A 330 -0.71 4.30 -13.63
CA GLU A 330 -0.10 3.96 -14.91
C GLU A 330 -0.40 2.51 -15.29
N SER A 331 -0.30 2.20 -16.59
CA SER A 331 -0.41 0.81 -17.06
C SER A 331 0.79 -0.07 -16.65
N VAL A 332 1.81 0.50 -15.99
CA VAL A 332 2.95 -0.21 -15.43
C VAL A 332 3.05 0.11 -13.95
N LEU A 333 2.79 -0.87 -13.09
CA LEU A 333 2.85 -0.72 -11.64
C LEU A 333 4.14 -1.31 -11.11
N GLN A 334 4.91 -0.49 -10.41
CA GLN A 334 6.18 -0.88 -9.78
C GLN A 334 5.94 -1.23 -8.32
N ILE A 335 5.89 -2.52 -8.01
CA ILE A 335 5.65 -3.03 -6.66
C ILE A 335 6.58 -4.22 -6.40
N THR A 336 7.38 -4.16 -5.35
CA THR A 336 8.28 -5.25 -4.97
C THR A 336 7.47 -6.44 -4.44
N PRO A 337 7.82 -7.69 -4.79
CA PRO A 337 7.19 -8.88 -4.23
C PRO A 337 7.37 -8.99 -2.71
N VAL A 338 6.48 -9.76 -2.07
CA VAL A 338 6.63 -10.15 -0.67
C VAL A 338 7.86 -11.05 -0.53
N LYS A 339 8.77 -10.71 0.38
CA LYS A 339 9.87 -11.59 0.76
C LYS A 339 9.33 -12.67 1.68
N VAL A 340 9.10 -13.86 1.13
CA VAL A 340 8.70 -15.02 1.93
C VAL A 340 9.95 -15.56 2.61
N HIS A 341 10.14 -15.20 3.88
CA HIS A 341 11.07 -15.89 4.77
C HIS A 341 10.26 -16.98 5.49
N ASP A 342 10.61 -18.24 5.27
CA ASP A 342 10.11 -19.42 6.01
C ASP A 342 8.60 -19.77 5.93
N VAL A 343 7.83 -19.28 4.94
CA VAL A 343 6.41 -19.68 4.78
C VAL A 343 6.20 -20.63 3.60
N ASP A 344 5.54 -21.76 3.85
CA ASP A 344 5.14 -22.81 2.89
C ASP A 344 3.97 -22.36 1.95
N HIS A 345 3.90 -21.07 1.60
CA HIS A 345 2.93 -20.56 0.60
C HIS A 345 3.62 -20.37 -0.76
N PRO A 346 3.19 -21.06 -1.84
CA PRO A 346 3.99 -21.19 -3.05
C PRO A 346 4.13 -19.91 -3.89
N ALA A 347 3.30 -18.88 -3.76
CA ALA A 347 3.62 -17.49 -4.16
C ALA A 347 2.49 -16.51 -3.80
N PRO A 348 2.57 -15.77 -2.68
CA PRO A 348 1.63 -14.66 -2.43
C PRO A 348 2.04 -13.42 -3.25
N PHE A 349 1.08 -12.73 -3.85
CA PHE A 349 1.30 -11.35 -4.32
C PHE A 349 1.18 -10.37 -3.14
N PRO A 350 1.91 -9.23 -3.19
CA PRO A 350 1.86 -8.21 -2.14
C PRO A 350 0.47 -7.60 -2.02
N VAL A 351 0.06 -7.23 -0.80
CA VAL A 351 -1.25 -6.61 -0.50
C VAL A 351 -1.42 -5.32 -1.29
N ASN A 352 -0.34 -4.58 -1.52
CA ASN A 352 -0.37 -3.34 -2.29
C ASN A 352 -0.77 -3.55 -3.77
N LEU A 353 -0.55 -4.73 -4.35
CA LEU A 353 -0.90 -5.00 -5.75
C LEU A 353 -2.41 -4.90 -6.02
N PRO A 354 -3.29 -5.70 -5.37
CA PRO A 354 -4.73 -5.53 -5.52
C PRO A 354 -5.20 -4.16 -5.02
N ALA A 355 -4.58 -3.59 -3.98
CA ALA A 355 -4.99 -2.31 -3.41
C ALA A 355 -4.94 -1.15 -4.42
N GLU A 356 -3.94 -1.09 -5.30
CA GLU A 356 -3.88 -0.07 -6.35
C GLU A 356 -5.07 -0.15 -7.32
N TYR A 357 -5.54 -1.36 -7.63
CA TYR A 357 -6.71 -1.57 -8.50
C TYR A 357 -8.02 -1.33 -7.75
N ILE A 358 -8.12 -1.78 -6.50
CA ILE A 358 -9.31 -1.55 -5.64
C ILE A 358 -9.55 -0.05 -5.49
N LYS A 359 -8.52 0.73 -5.13
CA LYS A 359 -8.63 2.20 -5.02
C LYS A 359 -9.04 2.86 -6.34
N ALA A 360 -8.57 2.34 -7.47
CA ALA A 360 -8.85 2.94 -8.78
C ALA A 360 -10.26 2.60 -9.28
N MET A 361 -10.83 1.47 -8.85
CA MET A 361 -12.04 0.90 -9.44
C MET A 361 -13.26 0.87 -8.50
N THR A 362 -13.09 1.18 -7.21
CA THR A 362 -14.15 1.09 -6.19
C THR A 362 -14.08 2.22 -5.17
N ASP A 363 -15.21 2.48 -4.52
CA ASP A 363 -15.36 3.39 -3.38
C ASP A 363 -15.44 2.62 -2.05
N GLU A 364 -15.38 3.34 -0.92
CA GLU A 364 -15.52 2.71 0.40
C GLU A 364 -16.85 1.96 0.54
N GLY A 365 -16.81 0.79 1.16
CA GLY A 365 -17.98 -0.07 1.34
C GLY A 365 -18.34 -0.94 0.13
N ASP A 366 -17.74 -0.72 -1.03
CA ASP A 366 -17.93 -1.55 -2.23
C ASP A 366 -17.45 -2.99 -2.01
N LEU A 367 -17.92 -3.90 -2.86
CA LEU A 367 -17.63 -5.32 -2.80
C LEU A 367 -16.64 -5.75 -3.88
N VAL A 368 -15.56 -6.40 -3.44
CA VAL A 368 -14.53 -7.01 -4.28
C VAL A 368 -14.60 -8.53 -4.21
N ILE A 369 -14.46 -9.22 -5.34
CA ILE A 369 -14.37 -10.68 -5.41
C ILE A 369 -12.92 -11.14 -5.58
N GLU A 370 -12.54 -12.21 -4.87
CA GLU A 370 -11.27 -12.94 -5.07
C GLU A 370 -11.54 -14.46 -5.19
N PRO A 371 -11.57 -15.02 -6.41
CA PRO A 371 -11.83 -16.44 -6.65
C PRO A 371 -10.72 -17.39 -6.18
N PHE A 372 -9.48 -16.93 -6.02
CA PHE A 372 -8.34 -17.79 -5.70
C PHE A 372 -7.56 -17.21 -4.52
N GLY A 373 -8.14 -17.35 -3.32
CA GLY A 373 -7.75 -16.65 -2.11
C GLY A 373 -6.28 -16.80 -1.71
N GLY A 374 -5.71 -18.01 -1.81
CA GLY A 374 -4.35 -18.32 -1.36
C GLY A 374 -4.13 -17.85 0.08
N SER A 375 -3.19 -16.94 0.30
CA SER A 375 -2.91 -16.35 1.61
C SER A 375 -3.83 -15.21 2.01
N GLY A 376 -4.78 -14.79 1.17
CA GLY A 376 -5.78 -13.78 1.49
C GLY A 376 -5.40 -12.32 1.22
N SER A 377 -4.37 -12.04 0.42
CA SER A 377 -3.87 -10.66 0.21
C SER A 377 -4.95 -9.68 -0.27
N THR A 378 -5.85 -10.10 -1.16
CA THR A 378 -6.97 -9.25 -1.62
C THR A 378 -7.97 -8.94 -0.50
N LEU A 379 -8.25 -9.89 0.39
CA LEU A 379 -9.14 -9.66 1.55
C LEU A 379 -8.49 -8.69 2.55
N ILE A 380 -7.20 -8.83 2.80
CA ILE A 380 -6.44 -7.91 3.66
C ILE A 380 -6.41 -6.50 3.05
N ALA A 381 -6.22 -6.38 1.73
CA ALA A 381 -6.28 -5.09 1.03
C ALA A 381 -7.68 -4.46 1.16
N CYS A 382 -8.75 -5.25 1.04
CA CYS A 382 -10.11 -4.75 1.23
C CYS A 382 -10.35 -4.27 2.66
N GLU A 383 -9.89 -5.01 3.67
CA GLU A 383 -10.00 -4.62 5.08
C GLU A 383 -9.32 -3.26 5.34
N GLN A 384 -8.06 -3.10 4.90
CA GLN A 384 -7.31 -1.83 5.02
C GLN A 384 -7.84 -0.69 4.15
N LEU A 385 -8.77 -0.96 3.24
CA LEU A 385 -9.38 0.06 2.40
C LEU A 385 -10.86 0.26 2.74
N ASN A 386 -11.39 -0.30 3.81
CA ASN A 386 -12.83 -0.23 4.13
C ASN A 386 -13.74 -0.79 3.01
N ARG A 387 -13.27 -1.76 2.23
CA ARG A 387 -14.08 -2.49 1.23
C ARG A 387 -14.49 -3.86 1.75
N LYS A 388 -15.56 -4.43 1.21
CA LYS A 388 -15.97 -5.81 1.48
C LYS A 388 -15.23 -6.74 0.51
N CYS A 389 -14.96 -7.97 0.95
CA CYS A 389 -14.32 -8.99 0.10
C CYS A 389 -15.12 -10.29 0.18
N TYR A 390 -15.54 -10.82 -0.97
CA TYR A 390 -16.10 -12.16 -1.10
C TYR A 390 -15.06 -13.04 -1.78
N MET A 391 -14.53 -14.00 -1.02
CA MET A 391 -13.37 -14.79 -1.41
C MET A 391 -13.73 -16.28 -1.46
N ALA A 392 -13.11 -17.00 -2.39
CA ALA A 392 -13.11 -18.45 -2.41
C ALA A 392 -11.69 -18.98 -2.32
N GLU A 393 -11.51 -20.07 -1.57
CA GLU A 393 -10.26 -20.78 -1.49
C GLU A 393 -10.54 -22.29 -1.47
N LEU A 394 -9.82 -23.03 -2.29
CA LEU A 394 -10.05 -24.45 -2.50
C LEU A 394 -9.51 -25.30 -1.35
N ASP A 395 -8.31 -24.98 -0.86
CA ASP A 395 -7.63 -25.75 0.17
C ASP A 395 -8.07 -25.28 1.57
N PRO A 396 -8.69 -26.15 2.39
CA PRO A 396 -9.12 -25.77 3.72
C PRO A 396 -7.96 -25.30 4.63
N ARG A 397 -6.70 -25.65 4.33
CA ARG A 397 -5.53 -25.15 5.06
C ARG A 397 -5.30 -23.66 4.78
N TYR A 398 -5.44 -23.24 3.53
CA TYR A 398 -5.34 -21.82 3.18
C TYR A 398 -6.55 -21.03 3.70
N VAL A 399 -7.74 -21.62 3.76
CA VAL A 399 -8.88 -21.01 4.46
C VAL A 399 -8.52 -20.69 5.91
N SER A 400 -7.90 -21.63 6.64
CA SER A 400 -7.42 -21.37 8.01
C SER A 400 -6.38 -20.25 8.07
N VAL A 401 -5.44 -20.20 7.12
CA VAL A 401 -4.45 -19.12 7.01
C VAL A 401 -5.14 -17.76 6.83
N ILE A 402 -6.14 -17.66 5.95
CA ILE A 402 -6.87 -16.41 5.69
C ILE A 402 -7.62 -15.94 6.94
N VAL A 403 -8.34 -16.85 7.62
CA VAL A 403 -9.06 -16.55 8.87
C VAL A 403 -8.09 -16.05 9.94
N GLN A 404 -6.95 -16.74 10.13
CA GLN A 404 -5.94 -16.36 11.11
C GLN A 404 -5.24 -15.04 10.75
N ARG A 405 -4.95 -14.82 9.47
CA ARG A 405 -4.30 -13.59 8.97
C ARG A 405 -5.18 -12.37 9.23
N TRP A 406 -6.47 -12.48 8.95
CA TRP A 406 -7.44 -11.42 9.25
C TRP A 406 -7.59 -11.18 10.76
N LEU A 407 -7.60 -12.25 11.57
CA LEU A 407 -7.62 -12.13 13.03
C LEU A 407 -6.36 -11.43 13.56
N ASN A 408 -5.19 -11.77 13.05
CA ASN A 408 -3.92 -11.15 13.46
C ASN A 408 -3.87 -9.66 13.10
N LEU A 409 -4.42 -9.29 11.95
CA LEU A 409 -4.49 -7.90 11.51
C LEU A 409 -5.43 -7.07 12.39
N THR A 410 -6.60 -7.61 12.73
CA THR A 410 -7.70 -6.82 13.30
C THR A 410 -7.92 -7.01 14.79
N GLY A 411 -7.53 -8.16 15.35
CA GLY A 411 -7.81 -8.55 16.74
C GLY A 411 -9.30 -8.87 17.03
N ARG A 412 -10.20 -8.76 16.04
CA ARG A 412 -11.66 -8.82 16.21
C ARG A 412 -12.21 -10.24 16.14
N LYS A 413 -11.85 -11.08 17.11
CA LYS A 413 -12.25 -12.51 17.14
C LYS A 413 -13.77 -12.71 17.19
N ASP A 414 -14.49 -11.80 17.84
CA ASP A 414 -15.95 -11.81 18.01
C ASP A 414 -16.72 -11.57 16.70
N GLU A 415 -16.05 -11.02 15.69
CA GLU A 415 -16.60 -10.84 14.34
C GLU A 415 -16.36 -12.06 13.42
N ILE A 416 -15.78 -13.15 13.95
CA ILE A 416 -15.50 -14.37 13.20
C ILE A 416 -16.51 -15.47 13.53
N PHE A 417 -17.17 -16.00 12.49
CA PHE A 417 -17.95 -17.23 12.61
C PHE A 417 -17.98 -18.02 11.30
N CYS A 418 -18.13 -19.33 11.42
CA CYS A 418 -18.31 -20.26 10.31
C CYS A 418 -19.78 -20.69 10.22
N ILE A 419 -20.30 -20.79 9.00
CA ILE A 419 -21.55 -21.46 8.69
C ILE A 419 -21.20 -22.81 8.05
N ARG A 420 -21.50 -23.89 8.77
CA ARG A 420 -21.28 -25.28 8.33
C ARG A 420 -22.61 -26.01 8.38
N ASP A 421 -23.06 -26.55 7.25
CA ASP A 421 -24.34 -27.27 7.14
C ASP A 421 -25.55 -26.51 7.72
N GLY A 422 -25.54 -25.18 7.57
CA GLY A 422 -26.59 -24.29 8.10
C GLY A 422 -26.48 -23.94 9.58
N GLN A 423 -25.48 -24.48 10.30
CA GLN A 423 -25.19 -24.15 11.69
C GLN A 423 -24.12 -23.07 11.79
N ARG A 424 -24.33 -22.09 12.68
CA ARG A 424 -23.33 -21.06 13.00
C ARG A 424 -22.42 -21.57 14.12
N LEU A 425 -21.13 -21.63 13.84
CA LEU A 425 -20.05 -21.99 14.75
C LEU A 425 -19.16 -20.76 14.98
N THR A 426 -18.82 -20.45 16.22
CA THR A 426 -17.86 -19.42 16.59
C THR A 426 -16.43 -19.82 16.21
N TYR A 427 -15.50 -18.87 16.19
CA TYR A 427 -14.08 -19.15 15.98
C TYR A 427 -13.56 -20.23 16.97
N ASP A 428 -13.88 -20.10 18.26
CA ASP A 428 -13.39 -21.03 19.29
C ASP A 428 -14.05 -22.42 19.17
N GLU A 429 -15.29 -22.55 18.66
CA GLU A 429 -15.89 -23.87 18.40
C GLU A 429 -15.22 -24.61 17.23
N VAL A 430 -14.64 -23.87 16.28
CA VAL A 430 -13.91 -24.48 15.16
C VAL A 430 -12.44 -24.68 15.49
N PHE A 431 -11.77 -23.70 16.08
CA PHE A 431 -10.32 -23.68 16.30
C PHE A 431 -9.87 -23.84 17.76
N GLY A 432 -10.77 -23.72 18.73
CA GLY A 432 -10.46 -23.95 20.15
C GLY A 432 -10.14 -25.42 20.43
N GLU A 433 -9.34 -25.67 21.47
CA GLU A 433 -8.73 -26.98 21.79
C GLU A 433 -9.69 -28.18 21.68
#